data_AF-A0A089QG52-F1
#
_entry.id   AF-A0A089QG52-F1
#
_cell.length_a   1.000
_cell.length_b   1.000
_cell.length_c   1.000
_cell.angle_alpha   90.00
_cell.angle_beta   90.00
_cell.angle_gamma   90.00
#
_symmetry.space_group_name_H-M   'P 1'
#
loop_
_entity.id
_entity.type
_entity.pdbx_description
1 polymer ?
#
loop_
_entity_poly.entity_id
_entity_poly.type
_entity_poly.pdbx_seq_one_letter_code
_entity_poly.pdbx_strand_id
1 'polypeptide(L)'
;MGKVNTDNIPLTLLTEIDDAIHSNSEIGLHYLDTTVDDKYVDQVVEILKYLGYEVKVFHNTYPRHTKSLSIDFCKPTKSHGACELDCAIEMLTADEAWGRWNKNLDTSDLLKDIVSKTYEAHKKGEALKERLNNVSSIMGGAELWWLEAYYDIHVHTINDGNTVVFEVKEVEI
;
A
#
# COMPACT_ATOMS: atom_id res chain seq x y z
N MET A 1 4.40 -21.54 21.72
CA MET A 1 4.77 -21.26 20.32
C MET A 1 6.10 -20.55 20.33
N GLY A 2 7.01 -20.88 19.39
CA GLY A 2 8.35 -20.33 19.35
C GLY A 2 8.32 -18.83 19.02
N LYS A 3 9.16 -18.06 19.73
CA LYS A 3 9.45 -16.67 19.41
C LYS A 3 10.09 -16.60 18.02
N VAL A 4 9.62 -15.69 17.16
CA VAL A 4 10.29 -15.42 15.88
C VAL A 4 11.49 -14.52 16.16
N ASN A 5 12.68 -14.96 15.73
CA ASN A 5 13.90 -14.20 15.95
C ASN A 5 13.98 -13.03 14.94
N THR A 6 14.16 -11.81 15.45
CA THR A 6 14.34 -10.59 14.64
C THR A 6 15.79 -10.08 14.62
N ASP A 7 16.73 -10.85 15.17
CA ASP A 7 18.15 -10.51 15.22
C ASP A 7 18.72 -10.25 13.81
N ASN A 8 19.56 -9.22 13.73
CA ASN A 8 20.34 -8.84 12.54
C ASN A 8 19.52 -8.36 11.32
N ILE A 9 18.20 -8.16 11.46
CA ILE A 9 17.39 -7.41 10.49
C ILE A 9 17.46 -5.92 10.85
N PRO A 10 17.68 -5.01 9.88
CA PRO A 10 17.53 -3.58 10.12
C PRO A 10 16.10 -3.28 10.58
N LEU A 11 15.93 -2.71 11.79
CA LEU A 11 14.61 -2.33 12.28
C LEU A 11 13.92 -1.31 11.36
N THR A 12 14.71 -0.45 10.69
CA THR A 12 14.19 0.50 9.69
C THR A 12 13.44 -0.19 8.56
N LEU A 13 13.93 -1.35 8.09
CA LEU A 13 13.26 -2.12 7.04
C LEU A 13 11.89 -2.63 7.51
N LEU A 14 11.81 -3.12 8.75
CA LEU A 14 10.55 -3.60 9.30
C LEU A 14 9.56 -2.46 9.55
N THR A 15 10.04 -1.32 10.06
CA THR A 15 9.22 -0.12 10.25
C THR A 15 8.74 0.45 8.93
N GLU A 16 9.56 0.49 7.88
CA GLU A 16 9.14 0.94 6.54
C GLU A 16 8.03 0.06 5.96
N ILE A 17 8.12 -1.26 6.15
CA ILE A 17 7.06 -2.19 5.73
C ILE A 17 5.79 -1.97 6.56
N ASP A 18 5.91 -1.82 7.89
CA ASP A 18 4.78 -1.60 8.79
C ASP A 18 4.04 -0.29 8.49
N ASP A 19 4.79 0.81 8.32
CA ASP A 19 4.25 2.11 7.95
C ASP A 19 3.51 2.05 6.61
N ALA A 20 4.07 1.34 5.63
CA ALA A 20 3.42 1.15 4.33
C ALA A 20 2.13 0.32 4.42
N ILE A 21 2.12 -0.75 5.24
CA ILE A 21 0.89 -1.53 5.52
C ILE A 21 -0.15 -0.65 6.20
N HIS A 22 0.26 0.14 7.20
CA HIS A 22 -0.59 1.07 7.91
C HIS A 22 -1.25 2.05 6.93
N SER A 23 -0.45 2.77 6.13
CA SER A 23 -0.94 3.71 5.13
C SER A 23 -1.89 3.07 4.12
N ASN A 24 -1.55 1.90 3.57
CA ASN A 24 -2.43 1.20 2.63
C ASN A 24 -3.76 0.82 3.27
N SER A 25 -3.75 0.32 4.50
CA SER A 25 -4.97 -0.05 5.22
C SER A 25 -5.87 1.16 5.55
N GLU A 26 -5.29 2.34 5.75
CA GLU A 26 -6.05 3.58 6.01
C GLU A 26 -6.76 4.11 4.77
N ILE A 27 -6.22 3.86 3.58
CA ILE A 27 -6.87 4.24 2.32
C ILE A 27 -7.75 3.12 1.74
N GLY A 28 -7.97 2.05 2.51
CA GLY A 28 -8.84 0.95 2.12
C GLY A 28 -8.22 0.01 1.08
N LEU A 29 -6.89 -0.17 1.11
CA LEU A 29 -6.20 -1.25 0.40
C LEU A 29 -5.83 -2.37 1.36
N HIS A 30 -5.97 -3.62 0.90
CA HIS A 30 -5.70 -4.82 1.71
C HIS A 30 -4.38 -5.51 1.35
N TYR A 31 -3.53 -4.86 0.55
CA TYR A 31 -2.28 -5.43 0.07
C TYR A 31 -1.17 -4.37 0.04
N LEU A 32 0.07 -4.84 0.03
CA LEU A 32 1.29 -4.06 -0.19
C LEU A 32 2.21 -4.85 -1.13
N ASP A 33 2.65 -4.21 -2.20
CA ASP A 33 3.75 -4.70 -3.03
C ASP A 33 5.02 -3.90 -2.69
N THR A 34 6.09 -4.60 -2.31
CA THR A 34 7.36 -3.97 -1.90
C THR A 34 8.56 -4.79 -2.37
N THR A 35 9.76 -4.20 -2.32
CA THR A 35 11.01 -4.84 -2.71
C THR A 35 11.93 -4.95 -1.51
N VAL A 36 12.52 -6.13 -1.30
CA VAL A 36 13.41 -6.41 -0.16
C VAL A 36 14.72 -7.04 -0.64
N ASP A 37 15.84 -6.64 -0.05
CA ASP A 37 17.15 -7.24 -0.27
C ASP A 37 17.14 -8.75 -0.01
N ASP A 38 17.72 -9.54 -0.92
CA ASP A 38 17.73 -11.02 -0.87
C ASP A 38 18.14 -11.59 0.50
N LYS A 39 19.13 -10.94 1.15
CA LYS A 39 19.66 -11.36 2.46
C LYS A 39 18.64 -11.29 3.61
N TYR A 40 17.58 -10.50 3.48
CA TYR A 40 16.57 -10.30 4.53
C TYR A 40 15.22 -10.94 4.20
N VAL A 41 14.99 -11.36 2.94
CA VAL A 41 13.67 -11.83 2.47
C VAL A 41 13.12 -12.97 3.34
N ASP A 42 13.91 -14.01 3.59
CA ASP A 42 13.39 -15.20 4.30
C ASP A 42 12.94 -14.84 5.72
N GLN A 43 13.69 -13.99 6.41
CA GLN A 43 13.34 -13.54 7.76
C GLN A 43 12.12 -12.59 7.75
N VAL A 44 12.05 -11.66 6.81
CA VAL A 44 10.90 -10.76 6.65
C VAL A 44 9.62 -11.56 6.36
N VAL A 45 9.69 -12.55 5.48
CA VAL A 45 8.56 -13.44 5.15
C VAL A 45 8.12 -14.25 6.38
N GLU A 46 9.06 -14.74 7.19
CA GLU A 46 8.75 -15.46 8.42
C GLU A 46 8.00 -14.57 9.43
N ILE A 47 8.49 -13.35 9.65
CA ILE A 47 7.87 -12.35 10.55
C ILE A 47 6.45 -12.01 10.08
N LEU A 48 6.28 -11.66 8.81
CA LEU A 48 4.97 -11.30 8.25
C LEU A 48 3.98 -12.47 8.31
N LYS A 49 4.40 -13.69 7.94
CA LYS A 49 3.53 -14.87 8.10
C LYS A 49 3.20 -15.15 9.56
N TYR A 50 4.13 -14.90 10.47
CA TYR A 50 3.86 -15.01 11.89
C TYR A 50 2.82 -14.00 12.37
N LEU A 51 2.85 -12.76 11.87
CA LEU A 51 1.87 -11.70 12.12
C LEU A 51 0.52 -11.91 11.42
N GLY A 52 0.40 -12.99 10.63
CA GLY A 52 -0.86 -13.43 10.04
C GLY A 52 -1.06 -13.04 8.58
N TYR A 53 -0.08 -12.40 7.94
CA TYR A 53 -0.12 -11.99 6.54
C TYR A 53 0.07 -13.18 5.58
N GLU A 54 -0.59 -13.13 4.41
CA GLU A 54 -0.23 -13.97 3.27
C GLU A 54 0.88 -13.27 2.48
N VAL A 55 2.00 -13.96 2.22
CA VAL A 55 3.14 -13.37 1.51
C VAL A 55 3.54 -14.23 0.31
N LYS A 56 3.56 -13.60 -0.87
CA LYS A 56 4.07 -14.18 -2.12
C LYS A 56 5.40 -13.52 -2.48
N VAL A 57 6.36 -14.32 -2.89
CA VAL A 57 7.72 -13.87 -3.24
C VAL A 57 7.93 -14.04 -4.73
N PHE A 58 8.38 -12.99 -5.39
CA PHE A 58 8.67 -12.96 -6.82
C PHE A 58 10.15 -12.69 -7.07
N HIS A 59 10.71 -13.34 -8.08
CA HIS A 59 12.11 -13.17 -8.44
C HIS A 59 12.24 -12.00 -9.42
N ASN A 60 13.06 -11.03 -9.06
CA ASN A 60 13.28 -9.85 -9.88
C ASN A 60 14.49 -10.06 -10.80
N THR A 61 14.32 -9.72 -12.08
CA THR A 61 15.47 -9.57 -12.99
C THR A 61 16.25 -8.29 -12.64
N TYR A 62 15.53 -7.22 -12.27
CA TYR A 62 16.04 -5.96 -11.74
C TYR A 62 15.02 -5.37 -10.74
N PRO A 63 15.45 -4.63 -9.69
CA PRO A 63 16.85 -4.44 -9.28
C PRO A 63 17.48 -5.76 -8.81
N ARG A 64 18.77 -5.94 -9.11
CA ARG A 64 19.50 -7.18 -8.75
C ARG A 64 19.63 -7.29 -7.23
N HIS A 65 19.72 -8.51 -6.72
CA HIS A 65 19.86 -8.82 -5.29
C HIS A 65 18.64 -8.44 -4.44
N THR A 66 17.47 -8.35 -5.07
CA THR A 66 16.21 -8.09 -4.39
C THR A 66 15.14 -9.07 -4.85
N LYS A 67 14.14 -9.27 -3.99
CA LYS A 67 12.89 -9.93 -4.35
C LYS A 67 11.72 -9.00 -4.12
N SER A 68 10.71 -9.10 -4.98
CA SER A 68 9.44 -8.43 -4.74
C SER A 68 8.58 -9.31 -3.84
N LEU A 69 7.99 -8.69 -2.84
CA LEU A 69 7.02 -9.28 -1.94
C LEU A 69 5.65 -8.68 -2.24
N SER A 70 4.65 -9.55 -2.39
CA SER A 70 3.24 -9.15 -2.33
C SER A 70 2.68 -9.66 -1.02
N ILE A 71 2.25 -8.73 -0.17
CA ILE A 71 1.81 -8.93 1.21
C ILE A 71 0.30 -8.65 1.23
N ASP A 72 -0.51 -9.68 1.49
CA ASP A 72 -1.98 -9.58 1.54
C ASP A 72 -2.47 -9.78 2.97
N PHE A 73 -3.36 -8.91 3.42
CA PHE A 73 -4.02 -8.95 4.72
C PHE A 73 -5.55 -9.03 4.63
N CYS A 74 -6.11 -9.39 3.47
CA CYS A 74 -7.55 -9.59 3.29
C CYS A 74 -8.10 -10.83 4.04
N LYS A 75 -7.22 -11.79 4.35
CA LYS A 75 -7.56 -13.05 5.04
C LYS A 75 -6.58 -13.31 6.18
N PRO A 76 -6.68 -12.58 7.29
CA PRO A 76 -5.78 -12.76 8.42
C PRO A 76 -5.84 -14.20 8.94
N THR A 77 -4.68 -14.82 9.12
CA THR A 77 -4.58 -16.22 9.57
C THR A 77 -4.45 -16.36 11.09
N LYS A 78 -4.31 -15.24 11.81
CA LYS A 78 -4.20 -15.16 13.27
C LYS A 78 -4.85 -13.89 13.79
N SER A 79 -5.34 -13.92 15.03
CA SER A 79 -5.80 -12.75 15.77
C SER A 79 -4.63 -12.04 16.47
N HIS A 80 -4.78 -10.73 16.74
CA HIS A 80 -3.74 -9.91 17.37
C HIS A 80 -3.12 -10.54 18.63
N GLY A 81 -3.96 -11.00 19.58
CA GLY A 81 -3.50 -11.60 20.84
C GLY A 81 -2.79 -12.96 20.73
N ALA A 82 -2.65 -13.51 19.52
CA ALA A 82 -1.90 -14.74 19.24
C ALA A 82 -0.50 -14.47 18.64
N CYS A 83 -0.14 -13.19 18.45
CA CYS A 83 1.12 -12.75 17.87
C CYS A 83 1.95 -12.01 18.93
N GLU A 84 3.02 -12.63 19.42
CA GLU A 84 4.04 -11.96 20.24
C GLU A 84 5.38 -12.03 19.50
N LEU A 85 5.83 -10.90 18.95
CA LEU A 85 7.17 -10.80 18.41
C LEU A 85 8.16 -10.51 19.53
N ASP A 86 9.26 -11.26 19.57
CA ASP A 86 10.40 -10.94 20.45
C ASP A 86 11.28 -9.91 19.73
N CYS A 87 10.76 -8.69 19.58
CA CYS A 87 11.46 -7.59 18.91
C CYS A 87 11.26 -6.24 19.59
N ALA A 88 12.19 -5.32 19.32
CA ALA A 88 12.17 -3.97 19.90
C ALA A 88 11.09 -3.03 19.31
N ILE A 89 10.36 -3.51 18.29
CA ILE A 89 9.32 -2.75 17.60
C ILE A 89 7.99 -3.48 17.70
N GLU A 90 6.89 -2.74 17.75
CA GLU A 90 5.55 -3.30 17.58
C GLU A 90 5.18 -3.11 16.10
N MET A 91 4.72 -4.19 15.46
CA MET A 91 4.20 -4.15 14.08
C MET A 91 2.73 -4.48 14.10
N LEU A 92 1.96 -3.89 13.19
CA LEU A 92 0.57 -4.25 12.97
C LEU A 92 0.46 -5.74 12.66
N THR A 93 -0.58 -6.37 13.19
CA THR A 93 -0.99 -7.69 12.74
C THR A 93 -1.87 -7.60 11.50
N ALA A 94 -1.94 -8.68 10.73
CA ALA A 94 -2.83 -8.73 9.56
C ALA A 94 -4.30 -8.49 9.94
N ASP A 95 -4.73 -8.90 11.14
CA ASP A 95 -6.09 -8.70 11.65
C ASP A 95 -6.39 -7.21 11.90
N GLU A 96 -5.42 -6.45 12.43
CA GLU A 96 -5.56 -5.01 12.63
C GLU A 96 -5.56 -4.24 11.31
N ALA A 97 -4.65 -4.60 10.40
CA ALA A 97 -4.61 -4.01 9.05
C ALA A 97 -5.92 -4.30 8.30
N TRP A 98 -6.46 -5.52 8.42
CA TRP A 98 -7.76 -5.90 7.87
C TRP A 98 -8.92 -5.11 8.49
N GLY A 99 -8.91 -4.93 9.81
CA GLY A 99 -9.93 -4.15 10.52
C GLY A 99 -9.93 -2.67 10.12
N ARG A 100 -8.76 -2.09 9.84
CA ARG A 100 -8.60 -0.74 9.28
C ARG A 100 -9.11 -0.68 7.84
N TRP A 101 -8.68 -1.63 7.00
CA TRP A 101 -9.11 -1.74 5.61
C TRP A 101 -10.64 -1.74 5.48
N ASN A 102 -11.34 -2.58 6.23
CA ASN A 102 -12.81 -2.68 6.16
C ASN A 102 -13.53 -1.37 6.52
N LYS A 103 -12.96 -0.57 7.41
CA LYS A 103 -13.55 0.72 7.81
C LYS A 103 -13.44 1.78 6.72
N ASN A 104 -12.52 1.59 5.77
CA ASN A 104 -12.17 2.55 4.73
C ASN A 104 -12.54 2.06 3.31
N LEU A 105 -13.46 1.10 3.20
CA LEU A 105 -13.91 0.57 1.90
C LEU A 105 -14.49 1.67 0.99
N ASP A 106 -15.25 2.61 1.55
CA ASP A 106 -15.82 3.72 0.77
C ASP A 106 -14.73 4.60 0.14
N THR A 107 -13.62 4.83 0.86
CA THR A 107 -12.44 5.55 0.34
C THR A 107 -11.78 4.77 -0.80
N SER A 108 -11.61 3.45 -0.62
CA SER A 108 -11.07 2.55 -1.64
C SER A 108 -11.91 2.54 -2.92
N ASP A 109 -13.24 2.52 -2.77
CA ASP A 109 -14.17 2.48 -3.89
C ASP A 109 -14.15 3.80 -4.65
N LEU A 110 -14.08 4.93 -3.95
CA LEU A 110 -13.91 6.24 -4.58
C LEU A 110 -12.56 6.35 -5.32
N LEU A 111 -11.47 5.87 -4.73
CA LEU A 111 -10.15 5.82 -5.38
C LEU A 111 -10.19 5.02 -6.69
N LYS A 112 -10.77 3.82 -6.67
CA LYS A 112 -10.90 2.96 -7.86
C LYS A 112 -11.80 3.59 -8.93
N ASP A 113 -12.89 4.23 -8.53
CA ASP A 113 -13.77 4.96 -9.44
C ASP A 113 -13.02 6.11 -10.14
N ILE A 114 -12.23 6.89 -9.39
CA ILE A 114 -11.40 7.96 -9.94
C ILE A 114 -10.33 7.42 -10.90
N VAL A 115 -9.66 6.33 -10.57
CA VAL A 115 -8.70 5.66 -11.48
C VAL A 115 -9.40 5.30 -12.80
N SER A 116 -10.54 4.62 -12.71
CA SER A 116 -11.32 4.19 -13.88
C SER A 116 -11.73 5.39 -14.75
N LYS A 117 -12.34 6.41 -14.14
CA LYS A 117 -12.76 7.64 -14.82
C LYS A 117 -11.60 8.39 -15.46
N THR A 118 -10.45 8.41 -14.80
CA THR A 118 -9.25 9.09 -15.30
C THR A 118 -8.74 8.43 -16.58
N TYR A 119 -8.64 7.10 -16.62
CA TYR A 119 -8.27 6.40 -17.84
C TYR A 119 -9.31 6.53 -18.96
N GLU A 120 -10.61 6.56 -18.63
CA GLU A 120 -11.67 6.80 -19.63
C GLU A 120 -11.63 8.22 -20.21
N ALA A 121 -11.27 9.23 -19.41
CA ALA A 121 -11.01 10.58 -19.90
C ALA A 121 -9.75 10.63 -20.78
N HIS A 122 -8.67 10.00 -20.34
CA HIS A 122 -7.41 9.94 -21.08
C HIS A 122 -7.57 9.28 -22.46
N LYS A 123 -8.34 8.20 -22.56
CA LYS A 123 -8.68 7.55 -23.86
C LYS A 123 -9.37 8.51 -24.85
N LYS A 124 -10.00 9.58 -24.37
CA LYS A 124 -10.66 10.61 -25.17
C LYS A 124 -9.74 11.81 -25.44
N GLY A 125 -8.50 11.79 -24.94
CA GLY A 125 -7.58 12.93 -24.99
C GLY A 125 -7.93 14.04 -24.01
N GLU A 126 -8.64 13.72 -22.92
CA GLU A 126 -9.11 14.67 -21.92
C GLU A 126 -8.55 14.35 -20.53
N ALA A 127 -8.48 15.36 -19.67
CA ALA A 127 -8.21 15.19 -18.25
C ALA A 127 -9.52 15.05 -17.46
N LEU A 128 -9.54 14.20 -16.42
CA LEU A 128 -10.68 14.14 -15.52
C LEU A 128 -10.66 15.37 -14.60
N LYS A 129 -11.80 16.05 -14.50
CA LYS A 129 -11.97 17.24 -13.66
C LYS A 129 -13.12 17.03 -12.70
N GLU A 130 -12.83 17.11 -11.40
CA GLU A 130 -13.82 16.96 -10.33
C GLU A 130 -13.84 18.21 -9.45
N ARG A 131 -14.97 18.45 -8.77
CA ARG A 131 -15.00 19.47 -7.71
C ARG A 131 -14.31 18.93 -6.47
N LEU A 132 -13.50 19.75 -5.79
CA LEU A 132 -12.77 19.34 -4.59
C LEU A 132 -13.68 18.66 -3.55
N ASN A 133 -14.87 19.21 -3.30
CA ASN A 133 -15.82 18.64 -2.32
C ASN A 133 -16.30 17.22 -2.68
N ASN A 134 -16.23 16.81 -3.95
CA ASN A 134 -16.63 15.46 -4.36
C ASN A 134 -15.53 14.43 -4.07
N VAL A 135 -14.28 14.89 -3.98
CA VAL A 135 -13.09 14.03 -3.89
C VAL A 135 -12.24 14.32 -2.66
N SER A 136 -12.65 15.22 -1.78
CA SER A 136 -11.84 15.69 -0.65
C SER A 136 -11.42 14.57 0.31
N SER A 137 -12.21 13.50 0.40
CA SER A 137 -11.91 12.31 1.21
C SER A 137 -10.76 11.46 0.66
N ILE A 138 -10.28 11.71 -0.57
CA ILE A 138 -9.16 10.99 -1.18
C ILE A 138 -7.99 11.92 -1.54
N MET A 139 -7.96 13.14 -1.00
CA MET A 139 -6.89 14.12 -1.25
C MET A 139 -5.78 14.08 -0.17
N GLY A 140 -5.73 13.01 0.62
CA GLY A 140 -4.67 12.79 1.59
C GLY A 140 -3.35 12.34 0.94
N GLY A 141 -2.27 12.42 1.70
CA GLY A 141 -0.93 12.12 1.17
C GLY A 141 -0.77 10.67 0.69
N ALA A 142 -1.38 9.71 1.39
CA ALA A 142 -1.29 8.29 1.05
C ALA A 142 -2.08 7.97 -0.23
N GLU A 143 -3.26 8.55 -0.39
CA GLU A 143 -4.11 8.41 -1.56
C GLU A 143 -3.43 8.99 -2.81
N LEU A 144 -2.90 10.21 -2.70
CA LEU A 144 -2.20 10.88 -3.79
C LEU A 144 -0.93 10.12 -4.18
N TRP A 145 -0.15 9.64 -3.21
CA TRP A 145 1.01 8.80 -3.48
C TRP A 145 0.62 7.50 -4.19
N TRP A 146 -0.47 6.86 -3.76
CA TRP A 146 -0.95 5.63 -4.38
C TRP A 146 -1.38 5.83 -5.83
N LEU A 147 -2.12 6.90 -6.13
CA LEU A 147 -2.49 7.28 -7.50
C LEU A 147 -1.25 7.50 -8.38
N GLU A 148 -0.24 8.20 -7.85
CA GLU A 148 0.98 8.47 -8.61
C GLU A 148 1.87 7.24 -8.80
N ALA A 149 2.05 6.42 -7.76
CA ALA A 149 3.00 5.32 -7.76
C ALA A 149 2.48 4.05 -8.45
N TYR A 150 1.18 3.78 -8.39
CA TYR A 150 0.58 2.56 -8.93
C TYR A 150 -0.16 2.76 -10.24
N TYR A 151 -0.62 3.97 -10.55
CA TYR A 151 -1.44 4.25 -11.73
C TYR A 151 -0.87 5.35 -12.61
N ASP A 152 0.28 5.92 -12.26
CA ASP A 152 0.87 7.06 -12.96
C ASP A 152 -0.11 8.23 -13.10
N ILE A 153 -1.05 8.38 -12.15
CA ILE A 153 -2.04 9.46 -12.17
C ILE A 153 -1.49 10.62 -11.34
N HIS A 154 -1.16 11.72 -12.01
CA HIS A 154 -0.83 12.98 -11.37
C HIS A 154 -2.10 13.76 -11.02
N VAL A 155 -2.12 14.35 -9.83
CA VAL A 155 -3.26 15.12 -9.32
C VAL A 155 -2.81 16.54 -9.01
N HIS A 156 -3.54 17.52 -9.53
CA HIS A 156 -3.28 18.93 -9.23
C HIS A 156 -4.59 19.72 -9.21
N THR A 157 -4.56 20.94 -8.68
CA THR A 157 -5.75 21.79 -8.58
C THR A 157 -5.69 22.98 -9.52
N ILE A 158 -6.84 23.38 -10.06
CA ILE A 158 -7.05 24.61 -10.83
C ILE A 158 -8.22 25.41 -10.25
N ASN A 159 -8.48 26.61 -10.78
CA ASN A 159 -9.59 27.49 -10.37
C ASN A 159 -9.58 27.75 -8.85
N ASP A 160 -8.50 28.33 -8.35
CA ASP A 160 -8.28 28.67 -6.94
C ASP A 160 -8.46 27.48 -5.96
N GLY A 161 -8.16 26.26 -6.43
CA GLY A 161 -8.24 25.05 -5.62
C GLY A 161 -9.60 24.34 -5.63
N ASN A 162 -10.62 24.90 -6.31
CA ASN A 162 -11.98 24.34 -6.28
C ASN A 162 -12.18 23.17 -7.26
N THR A 163 -11.31 23.05 -8.27
CA THR A 163 -11.34 21.95 -9.24
C THR A 163 -10.07 21.12 -9.10
N VAL A 164 -10.23 19.83 -8.90
CA VAL A 164 -9.16 18.83 -8.89
C VAL A 164 -9.09 18.21 -10.28
N VAL A 165 -7.89 18.12 -10.81
CA VAL A 165 -7.58 17.55 -12.12
C VAL A 165 -6.76 16.28 -11.91
N PHE A 166 -7.17 15.19 -12.56
CA PHE A 166 -6.49 13.90 -12.57
C PHE A 166 -6.05 13.60 -13.99
N GLU A 167 -4.75 13.35 -14.17
CA GLU A 167 -4.12 13.14 -15.48
C GLU A 167 -3.17 11.95 -15.44
N VAL A 168 -3.23 11.10 -16.45
CA VAL A 168 -2.25 10.03 -16.64
C VAL A 168 -0.94 10.67 -17.10
N LYS A 169 0.18 10.39 -16.42
CA LYS A 169 1.52 10.82 -16.82
C LYS A 169 1.84 10.18 -18.17
N GLU A 170 2.22 11.00 -19.16
CA GLU A 170 2.78 10.47 -20.39
C GLU A 170 4.16 9.89 -20.09
N VAL A 171 4.33 8.59 -20.28
CA VAL A 171 5.65 7.97 -20.23
C VAL A 171 6.35 8.35 -21.52
N GLU A 172 7.36 9.23 -21.45
CA GLU A 172 8.28 9.43 -22.57
C GLU A 172 8.91 8.06 -22.91
N ILE A 173 8.65 7.57 -24.13
CA ILE A 173 9.21 6.33 -24.69
C ILE A 173 10.59 6.60 -25.28
#